data_AF-K2AEN4-F1
#
_entry.id   AF-K2AEN4-F1
#
_cell.length_a   1.000
_cell.length_b   1.000
_cell.length_c   1.000
_cell.angle_alpha   90.00
_cell.angle_beta   90.00
_cell.angle_gamma   90.00
#
_symmetry.space_group_name_H-M   'P 1'
#
loop_
_entity.id
_entity.type
_entity.pdbx_description
1 polymer ?
#
loop_
_entity_poly.entity_id
_entity_poly.type
_entity_poly.pdbx_seq_one_letter_code
_entity_poly.pdbx_strand_id
1 'polypeptide(L)'
;MGHVTLIDGDRTRTGATAIIPHAGNLFQHKLRAGFAVLNGFGKFAGSTQLEELGVLETPILLTNTLAVGRGIEALIAHTLAQPGNGLLTSINPVVGETNDSRLNDIRAARPSVAEMRQAIENASEAVAEGAVGAGTGTVAFGLKGGIGTASRLVGGHSLGVLVQANFGGHLRVDGAAVANLARHDADGSIVIILATDAPLCARNLKRLATRSFGGLARTGAALSHGSGDYALAFSTATCGEMADAACSPL
;
A
#
# COMPACT_ATOMS: atom_id res chain seq x y z
N MET A 1 7.51 -9.38 1.60
CA MET A 1 7.62 -7.93 1.37
C MET A 1 9.03 -7.60 0.92
N GLY A 2 9.19 -6.68 -0.03
CA GLY A 2 10.51 -6.24 -0.48
C GLY A 2 10.61 -4.74 -0.52
N HIS A 3 11.82 -4.21 -0.38
CA HIS A 3 12.10 -2.78 -0.37
C HIS A 3 13.22 -2.43 -1.34
N VAL A 4 13.15 -1.22 -1.85
CA VAL A 4 14.32 -0.47 -2.34
C VAL A 4 14.32 0.89 -1.64
N THR A 5 15.36 1.13 -0.88
CA THR A 5 15.58 2.36 -0.10
C THR A 5 16.61 3.21 -0.82
N LEU A 6 16.24 4.42 -1.24
CA LEU A 6 17.11 5.33 -1.97
C LEU A 6 17.46 6.52 -1.08
N ILE A 7 18.72 6.54 -0.63
CA ILE A 7 19.33 7.61 0.14
C ILE A 7 20.60 8.03 -0.61
N ASP A 8 20.54 9.13 -1.34
CA ASP A 8 21.66 9.65 -2.14
C ASP A 8 21.82 11.15 -1.92
N GLY A 9 23.07 11.56 -1.66
CA GLY A 9 23.45 12.90 -1.22
C GLY A 9 22.51 13.46 -0.15
N ASP A 10 22.16 14.73 -0.29
CA ASP A 10 21.22 15.42 0.61
C ASP A 10 19.79 15.51 0.03
N ARG A 11 19.59 15.10 -1.23
CA ARG A 11 18.35 15.36 -1.97
C ARG A 11 17.44 14.16 -2.13
N THR A 12 17.96 12.94 -2.16
CA THR A 12 17.14 11.75 -2.42
C THR A 12 16.86 11.01 -1.14
N ARG A 13 15.59 10.94 -0.74
CA ARG A 13 15.11 10.18 0.42
C ARG A 13 13.79 9.51 0.03
N THR A 14 13.85 8.52 -0.85
CA THR A 14 12.62 7.89 -1.38
C THR A 14 12.82 6.40 -1.58
N GLY A 15 11.85 5.73 -2.17
CA GLY A 15 11.96 4.30 -2.44
C GLY A 15 10.65 3.68 -2.88
N ALA A 16 10.67 2.35 -2.91
CA ALA A 16 9.50 1.54 -3.19
C ALA A 16 9.41 0.37 -2.21
N THR A 17 8.18 -0.02 -1.88
CA THR A 17 7.87 -1.20 -1.08
C THR A 17 6.93 -2.09 -1.86
N ALA A 18 7.29 -3.35 -2.07
CA ALA A 18 6.45 -4.34 -2.72
C ALA A 18 5.83 -5.30 -1.70
N ILE A 19 4.53 -5.51 -1.80
CA ILE A 19 3.78 -6.53 -1.07
C ILE A 19 3.39 -7.61 -2.08
N ILE A 20 3.89 -8.82 -1.85
CA ILE A 20 3.65 -10.00 -2.70
C ILE A 20 2.72 -10.95 -1.93
N PRO A 21 1.43 -11.01 -2.27
CA PRO A 21 0.47 -11.86 -1.54
C PRO A 21 0.77 -13.36 -1.58
N HIS A 22 1.34 -13.87 -2.68
CA HIS A 22 1.77 -15.27 -2.80
C HIS A 22 2.88 -15.43 -3.86
N ALA A 23 3.61 -16.54 -3.83
CA ALA A 23 4.72 -16.80 -4.75
C ALA A 23 4.32 -17.15 -6.20
N GLY A 24 3.06 -17.53 -6.43
CA GLY A 24 2.55 -17.85 -7.77
C GLY A 24 2.20 -16.62 -8.62
N ASN A 25 1.67 -16.87 -9.81
CA ASN A 25 1.23 -15.81 -10.74
C ASN A 25 -0.12 -15.21 -10.31
N LEU A 26 -0.10 -14.01 -9.73
CA LEU A 26 -1.29 -13.33 -9.21
C LEU A 26 -2.34 -13.01 -10.27
N PHE A 27 -1.93 -12.86 -11.53
CA PHE A 27 -2.88 -12.59 -12.61
C PHE A 27 -3.73 -13.83 -12.91
N GLN A 28 -3.10 -15.00 -12.84
CA GLN A 28 -3.75 -16.30 -13.05
C GLN A 28 -4.51 -16.75 -11.80
N HIS A 29 -3.95 -16.50 -10.62
CA HIS A 29 -4.49 -16.91 -9.32
C HIS A 29 -4.86 -15.66 -8.50
N LYS A 30 -5.90 -14.95 -8.94
CA LYS A 30 -6.31 -13.69 -8.33
C LYS A 30 -6.80 -13.87 -6.89
N LEU A 31 -6.53 -12.88 -6.04
CA LEU A 31 -7.04 -12.87 -4.67
C LEU A 31 -8.24 -11.96 -4.53
N ARG A 32 -9.16 -12.29 -3.61
CA ARG A 32 -10.24 -11.36 -3.27
C ARG A 32 -9.68 -10.15 -2.54
N ALA A 33 -10.18 -8.98 -2.90
CA ALA A 33 -9.77 -7.71 -2.34
C ALA A 33 -10.97 -6.78 -2.10
N GLY A 34 -10.77 -5.78 -1.26
CA GLY A 34 -11.71 -4.69 -1.04
C GLY A 34 -10.97 -3.40 -0.71
N PHE A 35 -11.43 -2.31 -1.30
CA PHE A 35 -10.79 -1.00 -1.21
C PHE A 35 -11.67 -0.02 -0.43
N ALA A 36 -11.06 0.89 0.30
CA ALA A 36 -11.76 1.93 1.03
C ALA A 36 -10.99 3.25 0.95
N VAL A 37 -11.74 4.33 0.75
CA VAL A 37 -11.24 5.70 0.72
C VAL A 37 -11.85 6.43 1.92
N LEU A 38 -11.00 6.97 2.79
CA LEU A 38 -11.45 7.91 3.82
C LEU A 38 -11.39 9.34 3.29
N ASN A 39 -10.24 9.74 2.72
CA ASN A 39 -10.08 11.00 2.02
C ASN A 39 -9.27 10.79 0.73
N GLY A 40 -9.77 11.33 -0.37
CA GLY A 40 -9.31 11.04 -1.73
C GLY A 40 -8.18 11.93 -2.25
N PHE A 41 -7.47 12.66 -1.38
CA PHE A 41 -6.39 13.57 -1.78
C PHE A 41 -5.08 12.82 -2.11
N GLY A 42 -5.16 11.75 -2.89
CA GLY A 42 -3.99 10.97 -3.30
C GLY A 42 -4.23 10.22 -4.59
N LYS A 43 -3.22 9.47 -5.02
CA LYS A 43 -3.20 8.76 -6.31
C LYS A 43 -3.01 7.28 -6.04
N PHE A 44 -4.13 6.57 -5.92
CA PHE A 44 -4.13 5.12 -5.77
C PHE A 44 -4.53 4.44 -7.08
N ALA A 45 -3.52 4.00 -7.84
CA ALA A 45 -3.74 3.34 -9.13
C ALA A 45 -4.36 1.95 -8.96
N GLY A 46 -5.26 1.61 -9.87
CA GLY A 46 -5.97 0.34 -9.91
C GLY A 46 -7.17 0.20 -8.98
N SER A 47 -7.51 1.28 -8.25
CA SER A 47 -8.64 1.33 -7.31
C SER A 47 -10.01 1.09 -7.94
N THR A 48 -10.24 1.54 -9.18
CA THR A 48 -11.55 1.41 -9.84
C THR A 48 -11.89 -0.04 -10.18
N GLN A 49 -10.95 -0.81 -10.72
CA GLN A 49 -11.17 -2.24 -11.01
C GLN A 49 -11.15 -3.10 -9.74
N LEU A 50 -10.40 -2.68 -8.70
CA LEU A 50 -10.50 -3.29 -7.36
C LEU A 50 -11.93 -3.17 -6.80
N GLU A 51 -12.55 -2.00 -6.96
CA GLU A 51 -13.94 -1.75 -6.51
C GLU A 51 -14.98 -2.49 -7.35
N GLU A 52 -14.77 -2.57 -8.67
CA GLU A 52 -15.67 -3.23 -9.61
C GLU A 52 -15.65 -4.76 -9.46
N LEU A 53 -14.47 -5.35 -9.52
CA LEU A 53 -14.31 -6.80 -9.59
C LEU A 53 -14.01 -7.44 -8.23
N GLY A 54 -13.56 -6.66 -7.24
CA GLY A 54 -13.23 -7.18 -5.91
C GLY A 54 -12.05 -8.15 -5.91
N VAL A 55 -11.11 -8.00 -6.84
CA VAL A 55 -9.95 -8.88 -7.01
C VAL A 55 -8.63 -8.11 -7.15
N LEU A 56 -7.56 -8.70 -6.60
CA LEU A 56 -6.18 -8.27 -6.72
C LEU A 56 -5.44 -9.24 -7.65
N GLU A 57 -4.93 -8.71 -8.76
CA GLU A 57 -4.32 -9.49 -9.85
C GLU A 57 -2.84 -9.14 -10.11
N THR A 58 -2.28 -8.23 -9.30
CA THR A 58 -0.87 -7.84 -9.33
C THR A 58 -0.33 -7.75 -7.90
N PRO A 59 1.00 -7.78 -7.72
CA PRO A 59 1.58 -7.31 -6.47
C PRO A 59 1.17 -5.87 -6.17
N ILE A 60 1.22 -5.48 -4.90
CA ILE A 60 0.97 -4.09 -4.50
C ILE A 60 2.31 -3.38 -4.42
N LEU A 61 2.45 -2.24 -5.11
CA LEU A 61 3.59 -1.34 -4.93
C LEU A 61 3.17 -0.10 -4.15
N LEU A 62 4.01 0.30 -3.19
CA LEU A 62 3.92 1.57 -2.50
C LEU A 62 5.12 2.43 -2.88
N THR A 63 4.93 3.72 -3.11
CA THR A 63 6.02 4.67 -3.46
C THR A 63 5.66 6.13 -3.12
N ASN A 64 6.33 7.10 -3.76
CA ASN A 64 6.00 8.52 -3.65
C ASN A 64 5.01 8.98 -4.73
N THR A 65 4.38 10.12 -4.46
CA THR A 65 3.32 10.70 -5.28
C THR A 65 3.62 10.79 -6.78
N LEU A 66 4.78 11.31 -7.15
CA LEU A 66 5.12 11.56 -8.56
C LEU A 66 5.71 10.33 -9.26
N ALA A 67 5.80 9.20 -8.55
CA ALA A 67 6.33 7.95 -9.07
C ALA A 67 5.25 6.90 -9.35
N VAL A 68 3.97 7.16 -9.07
CA VAL A 68 2.86 6.22 -9.31
C VAL A 68 2.84 5.68 -10.73
N GLY A 69 3.00 6.53 -11.75
CA GLY A 69 3.05 6.10 -13.14
C GLY A 69 4.19 5.12 -13.43
N ARG A 70 5.37 5.32 -12.84
CA ARG A 70 6.48 4.37 -12.94
C ARG A 70 6.20 3.07 -12.18
N GLY A 71 5.43 3.13 -11.09
CA GLY A 71 4.96 1.94 -10.37
C GLY A 71 4.03 1.09 -11.22
N ILE A 72 3.14 1.73 -11.97
CA ILE A 72 2.25 1.08 -12.95
C ILE A 72 3.11 0.36 -14.00
N GLU A 73 4.08 1.04 -14.61
CA GLU A 73 4.99 0.44 -15.59
C GLU A 73 5.79 -0.74 -15.01
N ALA A 74 6.29 -0.63 -13.77
CA ALA A 74 7.05 -1.69 -13.11
C ALA A 74 6.21 -2.95 -12.88
N LEU A 75 4.96 -2.79 -12.43
CA LEU A 75 4.02 -3.91 -12.24
C LEU A 75 3.58 -4.52 -13.57
N ILE A 76 3.32 -3.72 -14.61
CA ILE A 76 3.01 -4.23 -15.95
C ILE A 76 4.18 -5.09 -16.47
N ALA A 77 5.41 -4.57 -16.40
CA ALA A 77 6.59 -5.28 -16.84
C ALA A 77 6.83 -6.58 -16.04
N HIS A 78 6.58 -6.55 -14.72
CA HIS A 78 6.66 -7.74 -13.87
C HIS A 78 5.60 -8.79 -14.24
N THR A 79 4.34 -8.38 -14.43
CA THR A 79 3.23 -9.29 -14.75
C THR A 79 3.41 -9.90 -16.13
N LEU A 80 3.73 -9.12 -17.17
CA LEU A 80 3.94 -9.64 -18.53
C LEU A 80 5.09 -10.65 -18.63
N ALA A 81 6.11 -10.53 -17.77
CA ALA A 81 7.26 -11.44 -17.75
C ALA A 81 6.95 -12.81 -17.12
N GLN A 82 5.81 -12.98 -16.45
CA GLN A 82 5.50 -14.24 -15.76
C GLN A 82 4.97 -15.31 -16.73
N PRO A 83 5.34 -16.59 -16.53
CA PRO A 83 4.76 -17.70 -17.28
C PRO A 83 3.24 -17.72 -17.18
N GLY A 84 2.57 -18.01 -18.30
CA GLY A 84 1.10 -18.00 -18.41
C GLY A 84 0.50 -16.67 -18.89
N ASN A 85 1.28 -15.59 -18.96
CA ASN A 85 0.79 -14.25 -19.31
C ASN A 85 1.05 -13.83 -20.77
N GLY A 86 1.38 -14.78 -21.65
CA GLY A 86 1.77 -14.48 -23.04
C GLY A 86 0.67 -13.89 -23.94
N LEU A 87 -0.60 -13.93 -23.51
CA LEU A 87 -1.75 -13.42 -24.26
C LEU A 87 -2.45 -12.25 -23.56
N LEU A 88 -1.87 -11.68 -22.50
CA LEU A 88 -2.50 -10.58 -21.77
C LEU A 88 -2.57 -9.31 -22.61
N THR A 89 -3.72 -8.64 -22.57
CA THR A 89 -3.98 -7.38 -23.26
C THR A 89 -4.34 -6.23 -22.32
N SER A 90 -4.69 -6.54 -21.08
CA SER A 90 -4.90 -5.58 -19.99
C SER A 90 -4.40 -6.15 -18.67
N ILE A 91 -3.96 -5.25 -17.80
CA ILE A 91 -3.51 -5.53 -16.43
C ILE A 91 -4.01 -4.36 -15.59
N ASN A 92 -4.41 -4.63 -14.35
CA ASN A 92 -4.73 -3.64 -13.33
C ASN A 92 -3.62 -3.55 -12.27
N PRO A 93 -2.61 -2.67 -12.45
CA PRO A 93 -1.55 -2.47 -11.49
C PRO A 93 -2.05 -1.74 -10.25
N VAL A 94 -1.76 -2.30 -9.07
CA VAL A 94 -2.16 -1.70 -7.79
C VAL A 94 -0.98 -0.93 -7.18
N VAL A 95 -1.07 0.39 -7.23
CA VAL A 95 0.01 1.28 -6.73
C VAL A 95 -0.55 2.33 -5.78
N GLY A 96 -0.07 2.31 -4.54
CA GLY A 96 -0.34 3.32 -3.52
C GLY A 96 0.83 4.28 -3.33
N GLU A 97 0.57 5.45 -2.76
CA GLU A 97 1.58 6.48 -2.56
C GLU A 97 1.33 7.35 -1.33
N THR A 98 2.40 7.97 -0.86
CA THR A 98 2.31 9.18 -0.05
C THR A 98 3.33 10.22 -0.53
N ASN A 99 3.13 11.49 -0.15
CA ASN A 99 4.00 12.58 -0.60
C ASN A 99 5.22 12.80 0.32
N ASP A 100 6.40 12.39 -0.14
CA ASP A 100 7.67 12.50 0.60
C ASP A 100 8.45 13.80 0.36
N SER A 101 7.84 14.81 -0.29
CA SER A 101 8.50 16.06 -0.70
C SER A 101 9.13 16.89 0.42
N ARG A 102 8.80 16.60 1.69
CA ARG A 102 9.39 17.26 2.86
C ARG A 102 10.87 16.92 3.03
N LEU A 103 11.25 15.69 2.71
CA LEU A 103 12.62 15.18 2.88
C LEU A 103 13.25 14.74 1.56
N ASN A 104 12.47 14.60 0.50
CA ASN A 104 12.88 14.12 -0.79
C ASN A 104 12.69 15.19 -1.87
N ASP A 105 13.62 15.27 -2.80
CA ASP A 105 13.39 15.91 -4.09
C ASP A 105 12.47 15.02 -4.94
N ILE A 106 11.16 15.10 -4.66
CA ILE A 106 10.13 14.31 -5.33
C ILE A 106 10.08 14.55 -6.84
N ARG A 107 10.64 15.66 -7.32
CA ARG A 107 10.68 16.04 -8.73
C ARG A 107 11.86 15.42 -9.48
N ALA A 108 12.83 14.81 -8.79
CA ALA A 108 13.99 14.15 -9.40
C ALA A 108 13.66 12.83 -10.14
N ALA A 109 12.38 12.49 -10.30
CA ALA A 109 11.93 11.33 -11.04
C ALA A 109 12.50 9.98 -10.54
N ARG A 110 12.62 9.83 -9.21
CA ARG A 110 13.00 8.59 -8.53
C ARG A 110 11.85 8.09 -7.63
N PRO A 111 11.74 6.78 -7.37
CA PRO A 111 12.50 5.68 -7.99
C PRO A 111 12.19 5.50 -9.48
N SER A 112 13.15 4.97 -10.23
CA SER A 112 12.98 4.50 -11.62
C SER A 112 12.19 3.19 -11.67
N VAL A 113 11.70 2.81 -12.85
CA VAL A 113 10.98 1.54 -13.07
C VAL A 113 11.83 0.33 -12.67
N ALA A 114 13.13 0.33 -13.00
CA ALA A 114 14.04 -0.76 -12.64
C ALA A 114 14.22 -0.89 -11.13
N GLU A 115 14.37 0.24 -10.41
CA GLU A 115 14.46 0.25 -8.95
C GLU A 115 13.15 -0.20 -8.29
N MET A 116 12.00 0.09 -8.89
CA MET A 116 10.73 -0.44 -8.40
C MET A 116 10.60 -1.96 -8.62
N ARG A 117 11.08 -2.47 -9.76
CA ARG A 117 11.13 -3.92 -9.99
C ARG A 117 12.08 -4.63 -9.02
N GLN A 118 13.21 -4.01 -8.66
CA GLN A 118 14.09 -4.53 -7.62
C GLN A 118 13.36 -4.68 -6.27
N ALA A 119 12.42 -3.79 -5.92
CA ALA A 119 11.63 -3.96 -4.69
C ALA A 119 10.75 -5.22 -4.75
N ILE A 120 10.25 -5.60 -5.93
CA ILE A 120 9.50 -6.85 -6.14
C ILE A 120 10.43 -8.07 -6.02
N GLU A 121 11.61 -7.99 -6.65
CA GLU A 121 12.63 -9.06 -6.64
C GLU A 121 13.22 -9.28 -5.23
N ASN A 122 13.33 -8.23 -4.42
CA ASN A 122 13.82 -8.29 -3.04
C ASN A 122 12.79 -8.81 -2.03
N ALA A 123 11.63 -9.30 -2.47
CA ALA A 123 10.58 -9.73 -1.56
C ALA A 123 11.01 -10.93 -0.70
N SER A 124 10.90 -10.78 0.61
CA SER A 124 11.19 -11.83 1.60
C SER A 124 10.16 -11.85 2.72
N GLU A 125 10.24 -12.83 3.62
CA GLU A 125 9.38 -12.87 4.82
C GLU A 125 9.78 -11.81 5.86
N ALA A 126 11.02 -11.32 5.83
CA ALA A 126 11.48 -10.27 6.72
C ALA A 126 10.79 -8.94 6.38
N VAL A 127 10.28 -8.27 7.41
CA VAL A 127 9.61 -6.97 7.29
C VAL A 127 10.43 -5.91 8.01
N ALA A 128 11.19 -5.13 7.24
CA ALA A 128 11.87 -3.97 7.80
C ALA A 128 10.88 -2.81 7.98
N GLU A 129 11.02 -2.08 9.08
CA GLU A 129 10.15 -0.95 9.44
C GLU A 129 10.95 0.37 9.52
N GLY A 130 10.23 1.48 9.60
CA GLY A 130 10.79 2.82 9.67
C GLY A 130 11.14 3.40 8.30
N ALA A 131 12.31 4.03 8.21
CA ALA A 131 12.75 4.82 7.06
C ALA A 131 13.30 3.95 5.92
N VAL A 132 12.49 2.99 5.44
CA VAL A 132 12.85 2.04 4.39
C VAL A 132 11.82 2.05 3.26
N GLY A 133 12.23 1.64 2.06
CA GLY A 133 11.34 1.50 0.91
C GLY A 133 10.57 2.79 0.63
N ALA A 134 9.25 2.66 0.45
CA ALA A 134 8.37 3.81 0.25
C ALA A 134 8.28 4.76 1.46
N GLY A 135 8.66 4.30 2.66
CA GLY A 135 8.70 5.09 3.89
C GLY A 135 9.97 5.92 4.08
N THR A 136 10.93 5.85 3.17
CA THR A 136 12.25 6.48 3.34
C THR A 136 12.16 7.97 3.65
N GLY A 137 11.39 8.75 2.87
CA GLY A 137 11.26 10.20 3.03
C GLY A 137 10.01 10.66 3.78
N THR A 138 9.23 9.74 4.36
CA THR A 138 7.95 10.12 4.96
C THR A 138 8.11 10.72 6.36
N VAL A 139 7.16 11.57 6.74
CA VAL A 139 7.09 12.29 8.02
C VAL A 139 5.71 12.05 8.62
N ALA A 140 5.64 11.67 9.90
CA ALA A 140 4.39 11.47 10.61
C ALA A 140 4.40 12.23 11.94
N PHE A 141 3.34 13.00 12.23
CA PHE A 141 3.21 13.83 13.43
C PHE A 141 4.39 14.78 13.67
N GLY A 142 5.02 15.28 12.59
CA GLY A 142 6.23 16.11 12.67
C GLY A 142 7.51 15.35 13.07
N LEU A 143 7.43 14.03 13.25
CA LEU A 143 8.55 13.11 13.48
C LEU A 143 8.86 12.31 12.21
N LYS A 144 9.96 11.55 12.22
CA LYS A 144 10.23 10.62 11.12
C LYS A 144 9.12 9.57 11.03
N GLY A 145 8.45 9.50 9.87
CA GLY A 145 7.46 8.47 9.57
C GLY A 145 8.12 7.23 8.96
N GLY A 146 7.33 6.38 8.32
CA GLY A 146 7.91 5.26 7.59
C GLY A 146 6.93 4.15 7.23
N ILE A 147 7.51 2.99 6.96
CA ILE A 147 6.81 1.71 6.94
C ILE A 147 6.57 1.26 8.38
N GLY A 148 5.36 0.81 8.69
CA GLY A 148 5.05 0.16 9.97
C GLY A 148 4.18 -1.07 9.74
N THR A 149 4.31 -2.09 10.58
CA THR A 149 3.52 -3.33 10.47
C THR A 149 3.06 -3.83 11.83
N ALA A 150 1.96 -4.59 11.83
CA ALA A 150 1.51 -5.34 12.99
C ALA A 150 0.63 -6.50 12.56
N SER A 151 0.50 -7.53 13.40
CA SER A 151 -0.43 -8.62 13.16
C SER A 151 -1.20 -9.02 14.43
N ARG A 152 -2.35 -9.67 14.26
CA ARG A 152 -3.16 -10.25 15.32
C ARG A 152 -3.77 -11.57 14.87
N LEU A 153 -3.96 -12.48 15.82
CA LEU A 153 -4.80 -13.67 15.64
C LEU A 153 -6.21 -13.36 16.15
N VAL A 154 -7.22 -13.54 15.31
CA VAL A 154 -8.62 -13.24 15.62
C VAL A 154 -9.50 -14.35 15.04
N GLY A 155 -10.27 -15.04 15.88
CA GLY A 155 -11.20 -16.08 15.43
C GLY A 155 -10.54 -17.23 14.67
N GLY A 156 -9.31 -17.60 15.03
CA GLY A 156 -8.54 -18.65 14.35
C GLY A 156 -7.83 -18.21 13.06
N HIS A 157 -7.95 -16.93 12.70
CA HIS A 157 -7.38 -16.35 11.49
C HIS A 157 -6.32 -15.30 11.80
N SER A 158 -5.35 -15.16 10.90
CA SER A 158 -4.35 -14.10 10.94
C SER A 158 -4.88 -12.83 10.27
N LEU A 159 -4.64 -11.68 10.89
CA LEU A 159 -4.81 -10.36 10.29
C LEU A 159 -3.50 -9.59 10.41
N GLY A 160 -2.84 -9.34 9.29
CA GLY A 160 -1.68 -8.48 9.17
C GLY A 160 -2.07 -7.10 8.64
N VAL A 161 -1.36 -6.06 9.09
CA VAL A 161 -1.52 -4.68 8.64
C VAL A 161 -0.14 -4.11 8.34
N LEU A 162 0.01 -3.49 7.18
CA LEU A 162 1.15 -2.67 6.79
C LEU A 162 0.68 -1.24 6.55
N VAL A 163 1.47 -0.25 6.96
CA VAL A 163 1.21 1.16 6.65
C VAL A 163 2.43 1.82 6.04
N GLN A 164 2.20 2.76 5.12
CA GLN A 164 3.15 3.83 4.79
C GLN A 164 2.63 5.11 5.44
N ALA A 165 3.16 5.44 6.62
CA ALA A 165 2.72 6.56 7.43
C ALA A 165 3.43 7.86 7.02
N ASN A 166 2.63 8.84 6.60
CA ASN A 166 3.11 10.16 6.20
C ASN A 166 2.10 11.27 6.56
N PHE A 167 1.52 11.26 7.76
CA PHE A 167 0.37 12.11 8.12
C PHE A 167 0.53 12.83 9.45
N GLY A 168 -0.28 13.88 9.64
CA GLY A 168 -0.24 14.75 10.80
C GLY A 168 -1.34 14.53 11.84
N GLY A 169 -1.30 15.30 12.93
CA GLY A 169 -2.30 15.32 13.98
C GLY A 169 -1.71 15.53 15.37
N HIS A 170 -2.46 15.12 16.38
CA HIS A 170 -2.03 15.13 17.78
C HIS A 170 -1.67 13.72 18.20
N LEU A 171 -0.39 13.35 18.12
CA LEU A 171 0.07 11.99 18.36
C LEU A 171 -0.46 11.44 19.69
N ARG A 172 -1.11 10.27 19.61
CA ARG A 172 -1.53 9.45 20.75
C ARG A 172 -0.92 8.08 20.65
N VAL A 173 -0.39 7.60 21.78
CA VAL A 173 0.12 6.24 21.95
C VAL A 173 -0.63 5.62 23.12
N ASP A 174 -1.24 4.46 22.89
CA ASP A 174 -2.07 3.75 23.87
C ASP A 174 -3.12 4.65 24.56
N GLY A 175 -3.69 5.57 23.79
CA GLY A 175 -4.73 6.50 24.25
C GLY A 175 -4.19 7.75 24.96
N ALA A 176 -2.93 7.78 25.37
CA ALA A 176 -2.29 8.94 25.98
C ALA A 176 -1.76 9.91 24.91
N ALA A 177 -1.96 11.21 25.11
CA ALA A 177 -1.39 12.23 24.23
C ALA A 177 0.12 12.36 24.50
N VAL A 178 0.92 12.39 23.44
CA VAL A 178 2.36 12.67 23.53
C VAL A 178 2.55 14.18 23.55
N ALA A 179 2.97 14.72 24.68
CA ALA A 179 3.21 16.15 24.86
C ALA A 179 4.51 16.62 24.18
N ASN A 180 4.62 17.94 23.95
CA ASN A 180 5.87 18.62 23.54
C ASN A 180 6.49 18.17 22.21
N LEU A 181 5.68 17.75 21.23
CA LEU A 181 6.16 17.61 19.87
C LEU A 181 6.52 18.99 19.31
N ALA A 182 7.78 19.17 18.90
CA ALA A 182 8.32 20.47 18.50
C ALA A 182 7.64 21.09 17.26
N ARG A 183 6.97 20.28 16.44
CA ARG A 183 6.22 20.71 15.25
C ARG A 183 4.86 20.06 15.23
N HIS A 184 3.81 20.88 15.16
CA HIS A 184 2.48 20.41 14.79
C HIS A 184 2.41 20.36 13.28
N ASP A 185 2.25 19.15 12.76
CA ASP A 185 2.02 18.88 11.37
C ASP A 185 0.61 18.32 11.27
N ALA A 186 -0.26 18.95 10.50
CA ALA A 186 -1.64 18.51 10.33
C ALA A 186 -1.84 17.77 9.00
N ASP A 187 -0.91 17.90 8.06
CA ASP A 187 -1.11 17.46 6.68
C ASP A 187 -0.31 16.19 6.34
N GLY A 188 -0.70 15.50 5.27
CA GLY A 188 0.07 14.35 4.82
C GLY A 188 -0.72 13.33 4.02
N SER A 189 -0.54 12.04 4.24
CA SER A 189 -1.26 10.91 3.61
C SER A 189 -0.93 9.62 4.35
N ILE A 190 -1.78 8.61 4.23
CA ILE A 190 -1.48 7.25 4.67
C ILE A 190 -2.08 6.22 3.71
N VAL A 191 -1.28 5.20 3.41
CA VAL A 191 -1.78 3.97 2.77
C VAL A 191 -1.72 2.85 3.79
N ILE A 192 -2.84 2.14 3.95
CA ILE A 192 -3.00 1.00 4.85
C ILE A 192 -3.30 -0.25 4.02
N ILE A 193 -2.47 -1.28 4.13
CA ILE A 193 -2.67 -2.58 3.49
C ILE A 193 -2.99 -3.62 4.56
N LEU A 194 -4.08 -4.36 4.38
CA LEU A 194 -4.50 -5.44 5.28
C LEU A 194 -4.47 -6.78 4.54
N ALA A 195 -3.93 -7.80 5.20
CA ALA A 195 -3.88 -9.16 4.69
C ALA A 195 -4.51 -10.11 5.71
N THR A 196 -5.34 -11.05 5.27
CA THR A 196 -5.93 -12.06 6.16
C THR A 196 -6.07 -13.41 5.49
N ASP A 197 -5.99 -14.49 6.27
CA ASP A 197 -6.32 -15.85 5.83
C ASP A 197 -7.80 -16.21 6.04
N ALA A 198 -8.63 -15.27 6.52
CA ALA A 198 -10.07 -15.46 6.66
C ALA A 198 -10.77 -15.48 5.29
N PRO A 199 -11.72 -16.40 5.03
CA PRO A 199 -12.40 -16.56 3.74
C PRO A 199 -13.49 -15.49 3.52
N LEU A 200 -13.06 -14.24 3.35
CA LEU A 200 -13.94 -13.09 3.19
C LEU A 200 -14.26 -12.82 1.71
N CYS A 201 -15.50 -12.42 1.42
CA CYS A 201 -15.86 -11.87 0.11
C CYS A 201 -15.40 -10.40 -0.03
N ALA A 202 -15.33 -9.89 -1.25
CA ALA A 202 -14.90 -8.51 -1.56
C ALA A 202 -15.65 -7.45 -0.73
N ARG A 203 -16.98 -7.57 -0.60
CA ARG A 203 -17.80 -6.70 0.26
C ARG A 203 -17.31 -6.69 1.72
N ASN A 204 -17.00 -7.86 2.27
CA ASN A 204 -16.53 -7.96 3.65
C ASN A 204 -15.08 -7.48 3.81
N LEU A 205 -14.23 -7.67 2.80
CA LEU A 205 -12.88 -7.09 2.76
C LEU A 205 -12.93 -5.56 2.71
N LYS A 206 -13.84 -4.97 1.94
CA LYS A 206 -14.08 -3.52 1.96
C LYS A 206 -14.49 -3.04 3.35
N ARG A 207 -15.41 -3.74 4.02
CA ARG A 207 -15.79 -3.43 5.41
C ARG A 207 -14.58 -3.51 6.36
N LEU A 208 -13.72 -4.51 6.19
CA LEU A 208 -12.49 -4.66 6.96
C LEU A 208 -11.51 -3.50 6.69
N ALA A 209 -11.27 -3.15 5.43
CA ALA A 209 -10.47 -1.99 5.04
C ALA A 209 -10.98 -0.70 5.69
N THR A 210 -12.30 -0.46 5.67
CA THR A 210 -12.92 0.70 6.35
C THR A 210 -12.66 0.72 7.86
N ARG A 211 -12.56 -0.44 8.53
CA ARG A 211 -12.28 -0.47 9.98
C ARG A 211 -10.89 0.04 10.33
N SER A 212 -9.93 -0.06 9.41
CA SER A 212 -8.55 0.40 9.65
C SER A 212 -8.48 1.91 9.94
N PHE A 213 -9.41 2.70 9.40
CA PHE A 213 -9.50 4.13 9.70
C PHE A 213 -9.85 4.44 11.16
N GLY A 214 -10.55 3.53 11.84
CA GLY A 214 -10.73 3.63 13.29
C GLY A 214 -9.40 3.49 14.05
N GLY A 215 -8.49 2.65 13.55
CA GLY A 215 -7.12 2.56 14.05
C GLY A 215 -6.33 3.85 13.81
N LEU A 216 -6.40 4.39 12.58
CA LEU A 216 -5.81 5.69 12.23
C LEU A 216 -6.27 6.81 13.17
N ALA A 217 -7.58 6.96 13.37
CA ALA A 217 -8.14 7.98 14.26
C ALA A 217 -7.63 7.84 15.71
N ARG A 218 -7.43 6.61 16.20
CA ARG A 218 -6.91 6.35 17.56
C ARG A 218 -5.46 6.79 17.77
N THR A 219 -4.67 6.93 16.69
CA THR A 219 -3.32 7.52 16.75
C THR A 219 -3.35 9.05 16.89
N GLY A 220 -4.53 9.67 16.75
CA GLY A 220 -4.70 11.11 16.81
C GLY A 220 -4.51 11.83 15.47
N ALA A 221 -4.67 11.11 14.36
CA ALA A 221 -4.64 11.67 13.00
C ALA A 221 -5.59 12.85 12.84
N ALA A 222 -5.14 13.89 12.13
CA ALA A 222 -5.95 15.08 11.85
C ALA A 222 -7.05 14.85 10.79
N LEU A 223 -6.88 13.84 9.92
CA LEU A 223 -7.75 13.58 8.77
C LEU A 223 -7.92 14.84 7.90
N SER A 224 -6.80 15.50 7.60
CA SER A 224 -6.78 16.81 6.93
C SER A 224 -7.26 16.74 5.48
N HIS A 225 -7.68 17.89 4.95
CA HIS A 225 -8.09 18.03 3.55
C HIS A 225 -7.06 17.48 2.55
N GLY A 226 -5.77 17.76 2.76
CA GLY A 226 -4.67 17.33 1.90
C GLY A 226 -4.27 15.86 2.07
N SER A 227 -4.96 15.09 2.93
CA SER A 227 -4.57 13.72 3.27
C SER A 227 -5.13 12.65 2.34
N GLY A 228 -4.28 12.02 1.53
CA GLY A 228 -4.65 10.78 0.83
C GLY A 228 -4.72 9.62 1.82
N ASP A 229 -5.92 9.25 2.25
CA ASP A 229 -6.16 8.22 3.28
C ASP A 229 -6.88 7.01 2.66
N TYR A 230 -6.10 5.99 2.32
CA TYR A 230 -6.57 4.80 1.62
C TYR A 230 -6.33 3.52 2.43
N ALA A 231 -7.24 2.57 2.28
CA ALA A 231 -7.07 1.23 2.80
C ALA A 231 -7.41 0.16 1.74
N LEU A 232 -6.56 -0.84 1.60
CA LEU A 232 -6.77 -2.02 0.76
C LEU A 232 -6.67 -3.27 1.63
N ALA A 233 -7.70 -4.11 1.64
CA ALA A 233 -7.68 -5.41 2.30
C ALA A 233 -7.76 -6.53 1.27
N PHE A 234 -6.98 -7.60 1.45
CA PHE A 234 -7.07 -8.82 0.65
C PHE A 234 -7.09 -10.08 1.52
N SER A 235 -7.68 -11.14 0.98
CA SER A 235 -7.68 -12.46 1.61
C SER A 235 -6.78 -13.44 0.85
N THR A 236 -5.97 -14.20 1.59
CA THR A 236 -5.17 -15.32 1.06
C THR A 236 -5.91 -16.66 1.16
N ALA A 237 -7.13 -16.68 1.69
CA ALA A 237 -7.94 -17.89 1.73
C ALA A 237 -8.21 -18.37 0.30
N THR A 238 -7.95 -19.65 0.05
CA THR A 238 -8.37 -20.29 -1.20
C THR A 238 -9.88 -20.20 -1.33
N CYS A 239 -10.33 -19.47 -2.34
CA CYS A 239 -11.72 -19.51 -2.77
C CYS A 239 -11.75 -19.83 -4.25
N GLY A 240 -12.81 -20.51 -4.71
CA GLY A 240 -12.94 -20.91 -6.11
C GLY A 240 -12.62 -19.75 -7.04
N GLU A 241 -11.72 -19.99 -7.98
CA GLU A 241 -11.37 -19.02 -9.01
C GLU A 241 -12.60 -18.73 -9.86
N MET A 242 -12.87 -17.45 -10.10
CA MET A 242 -13.86 -17.03 -11.07
C MET A 242 -13.08 -16.48 -12.25
N ALA A 243 -13.11 -17.19 -13.38
CA ALA A 243 -12.45 -16.74 -14.60
C ALA A 243 -13.00 -15.36 -15.00
N ASP A 244 -12.17 -14.49 -15.60
CA ASP A 244 -12.58 -13.14 -15.98
C ASP A 244 -13.83 -13.16 -16.89
N ALA A 245 -13.93 -14.14 -17.79
CA ALA A 245 -15.11 -14.33 -18.64
C ALA A 245 -16.40 -14.63 -17.84
N ALA A 246 -16.28 -15.29 -16.68
CA ALA A 246 -17.40 -15.58 -15.78
C ALA A 246 -17.77 -14.38 -14.88
N CYS A 247 -17.01 -13.29 -14.93
CA CYS A 247 -17.34 -12.04 -14.23
C CYS A 247 -18.29 -11.13 -15.03
N SER A 248 -18.66 -11.51 -16.27
CA SER A 248 -19.69 -10.80 -17.03
C SER A 248 -20.99 -10.78 -16.22
N PRO A 249 -21.64 -9.62 -16.04
CA PRO A 249 -22.85 -9.53 -15.23
C PRO A 249 -24.05 -10.28 -15.82
N LEU A 250 -23.99 -10.65 -17.12
CA LEU A 250 -24.92 -11.50 -17.87
C LEU A 250 -24.19 -12.22 -19.02
#